data_AF-A0A497FYT5-F1
#
_entry.id   AF-A0A497FYT5-F1
#
_cell.length_a   1.000
_cell.length_b   1.000
_cell.length_c   1.000
_cell.angle_alpha   90.00
_cell.angle_beta   90.00
_cell.angle_gamma   90.00
#
_symmetry.space_group_name_H-M   'P 1'
#
loop_
_entity.id
_entity.type
_entity.pdbx_description
1 polymer ?
#
loop_
_entity_poly.entity_id
_entity_poly.type
_entity_poly.pdbx_seq_one_letter_code
_entity_poly.pdbx_strand_id
1 'polypeptide(L)'
;MKTVTIKVREEIYKLAEDMIKLGLAENRNQAFNKILELGYKKALLLVEKKKKVLNLVEKFMKEGLPYTDLPTSLDAIRDRE
;
A
#
# COMPACT_ATOMS: atom_id res chain seq x y z
N MET A 1 21.06 -6.73 -16.94
CA MET A 1 20.49 -7.65 -15.93
C MET A 1 21.06 -9.04 -16.15
N LYS A 2 21.18 -9.86 -15.10
CA LYS A 2 21.54 -11.29 -15.21
C LYS A 2 20.33 -12.11 -14.79
N THR A 3 20.11 -13.24 -15.45
CA THR A 3 18.99 -14.14 -15.13
C THR A 3 19.45 -15.13 -14.08
N VAL A 4 18.67 -15.24 -13.00
CA VAL A 4 18.89 -16.22 -11.94
C VAL A 4 17.57 -16.91 -11.61
N THR A 5 17.66 -18.20 -11.28
CA THR A 5 16.52 -18.96 -10.77
C THR A 5 16.68 -19.11 -9.27
N ILE A 6 15.70 -18.64 -8.51
CA ILE A 6 15.72 -18.71 -7.03
C ILE A 6 14.54 -19.56 -6.54
N LYS A 7 14.78 -20.36 -5.50
CA LYS A 7 13.70 -20.97 -4.72
C LYS A 7 13.38 -20.05 -3.56
N VAL A 8 12.11 -19.70 -3.40
CA VAL A 8 11.65 -18.79 -2.34
C VAL A 8 10.56 -19.46 -1.53
N ARG A 9 10.37 -18.98 -0.29
CA ARG A 9 9.22 -19.36 0.52
C ARG A 9 7.93 -18.83 -0.11
N GLU A 10 6.84 -19.56 0.07
CA GLU A 10 5.52 -19.22 -0.45
C GLU A 10 5.07 -17.80 -0.04
N GLU A 11 5.38 -17.38 1.20
CA GLU A 11 5.06 -16.05 1.71
C GLU A 11 5.72 -14.92 0.90
N ILE A 12 6.96 -15.14 0.45
CA ILE A 12 7.69 -14.16 -0.36
C ILE A 12 7.10 -14.13 -1.78
N TYR A 13 6.73 -15.29 -2.31
CA TYR A 13 6.07 -15.40 -3.60
C TYR A 13 4.73 -14.65 -3.62
N LYS A 14 3.89 -14.87 -2.59
CA LYS A 14 2.62 -14.15 -2.42
C LYS A 14 2.81 -12.65 -2.28
N LEU A 15 3.82 -12.22 -1.52
CA LEU A 15 4.14 -10.80 -1.39
C LEU A 15 4.48 -10.17 -2.75
N ALA A 16 5.26 -10.87 -3.59
CA ALA A 16 5.60 -10.40 -4.92
C ALA A 16 4.36 -10.29 -5.84
N GLU A 17 3.46 -11.28 -5.80
CA GLU A 17 2.19 -11.25 -6.53
C GLU A 17 1.27 -10.10 -6.06
N ASP A 18 1.18 -9.87 -4.74
CA ASP A 18 0.44 -8.74 -4.19
C ASP A 18 1.02 -7.39 -4.63
N MET A 19 2.35 -7.28 -4.71
CA MET A 19 3.01 -6.07 -5.23
C MET A 19 2.64 -5.81 -6.69
N ILE A 20 2.50 -6.85 -7.53
CA ILE A 20 2.08 -6.68 -8.92
C ILE A 20 0.61 -6.24 -8.98
N LYS A 21 -0.28 -6.93 -8.26
CA LYS A 21 -1.72 -6.61 -8.23
C LYS A 21 -2.00 -5.19 -7.76
N LEU A 22 -1.23 -4.69 -6.80
CA LEU A 22 -1.37 -3.34 -6.25
C LEU A 22 -0.65 -2.27 -7.07
N GLY A 23 -0.05 -2.63 -8.20
CA GLY A 23 0.70 -1.70 -9.06
C GLY A 23 1.98 -1.16 -8.43
N LEU A 24 2.54 -1.87 -7.44
CA LEU A 24 3.82 -1.53 -6.81
C LEU A 24 5.01 -2.07 -7.62
N ALA A 25 4.77 -3.03 -8.49
CA ALA A 25 5.71 -3.56 -9.47
C ALA A 25 4.98 -3.91 -10.78
N GLU A 26 5.65 -3.74 -11.91
CA GLU A 26 5.16 -4.06 -13.25
C GLU A 26 5.24 -5.56 -13.56
N ASN A 27 6.21 -6.26 -12.97
CA ASN A 27 6.43 -7.69 -13.20
C ASN A 27 7.08 -8.37 -11.99
N ARG A 28 7.12 -9.72 -12.01
CA ARG A 28 7.69 -10.54 -10.92
C ARG A 28 9.14 -10.21 -10.63
N ASN A 29 9.96 -10.01 -11.65
CA ASN A 29 11.39 -9.72 -11.46
C ASN A 29 11.58 -8.41 -10.69
N GLN A 30 10.83 -7.37 -11.07
CA GLN A 30 10.86 -6.09 -10.37
C GLN A 30 10.33 -6.22 -8.94
N ALA A 31 9.28 -7.01 -8.71
CA ALA A 31 8.75 -7.27 -7.37
C ALA A 31 9.78 -7.97 -6.48
N PHE A 32 10.39 -9.07 -6.95
CA PHE A 32 11.43 -9.79 -6.20
C PHE A 32 12.65 -8.92 -5.94
N ASN A 33 13.11 -8.13 -6.92
CA ASN A 33 14.23 -7.22 -6.74
C ASN A 33 13.93 -6.17 -5.66
N LYS A 34 12.73 -5.57 -5.67
CA LYS A 34 12.30 -4.64 -4.61
C LYS A 34 12.24 -5.30 -3.23
N ILE A 35 11.76 -6.54 -3.15
CA ILE A 35 11.72 -7.30 -1.89
C ILE A 35 13.13 -7.56 -1.37
N LEU A 36 14.08 -7.90 -2.26
CA LEU A 36 15.48 -8.12 -1.90
C LEU A 36 16.17 -6.83 -1.44
N GLU A 37 15.89 -5.70 -2.09
CA GLU A 37 16.46 -4.40 -1.74
C GLU A 37 15.93 -3.86 -0.41
N LEU A 38 14.60 -3.93 -0.19
CA LEU A 38 13.97 -3.40 1.02
C LEU A 38 14.03 -4.37 2.21
N GLY A 39 14.14 -5.66 1.91
CA GLY A 39 13.88 -6.73 2.87
C GLY A 39 12.39 -6.98 3.10
N TYR A 40 12.08 -8.19 3.54
CA TYR A 40 10.71 -8.70 3.67
C TYR A 40 9.78 -7.80 4.50
N LYS A 41 10.19 -7.39 5.70
CA LYS A 41 9.35 -6.60 6.62
C LYS A 41 8.93 -5.25 6.03
N LYS A 42 9.86 -4.54 5.38
CA LYS A 42 9.58 -3.24 4.77
C LYS A 42 8.70 -3.38 3.55
N ALA A 43 8.93 -4.40 2.72
CA ALA A 43 8.10 -4.69 1.57
C ALA A 43 6.66 -5.05 1.98
N LEU A 44 6.49 -5.84 3.05
CA LEU A 44 5.17 -6.16 3.62
C LEU A 44 4.42 -4.89 4.08
N LEU A 45 5.08 -4.03 4.85
CA LEU A 45 4.49 -2.77 5.31
C LEU A 45 4.06 -1.86 4.13
N LEU A 46 4.84 -1.85 3.05
CA LEU A 46 4.54 -1.07 1.85
C LEU A 46 3.26 -1.57 1.16
N VAL A 47 3.10 -2.89 1.05
CA VAL A 47 1.89 -3.53 0.54
C VAL A 47 0.68 -3.22 1.43
N GLU A 48 0.81 -3.34 2.74
CA GLU A 48 -0.26 -3.03 3.70
C GLU A 48 -0.73 -1.57 3.60
N LYS A 49 0.22 -0.63 3.53
CA LYS A 49 -0.09 0.79 3.33
C LYS A 49 -0.87 1.03 2.05
N LYS A 50 -0.46 0.40 0.95
CA LYS A 50 -1.14 0.54 -0.35
C LYS A 50 -2.56 -0.03 -0.29
N LYS A 51 -2.76 -1.19 0.35
CA LYS A 51 -4.11 -1.77 0.59
C LYS A 51 -4.98 -0.82 1.42
N LYS A 52 -4.42 -0.21 2.49
CA LYS A 52 -5.15 0.74 3.32
C LYS A 52 -5.61 1.97 2.53
N VAL A 53 -4.75 2.52 1.67
CA VAL A 53 -5.12 3.65 0.80
C VAL A 53 -6.25 3.27 -0.15
N LEU A 54 -6.16 2.11 -0.81
CA LEU A 54 -7.22 1.64 -1.70
C LEU A 54 -8.56 1.50 -0.97
N ASN A 55 -8.56 0.90 0.23
CA ASN A 55 -9.77 0.79 1.03
C ASN A 55 -10.37 2.15 1.42
N LEU A 56 -9.53 3.13 1.76
CA LEU A 56 -9.99 4.48 2.07
C LEU A 56 -10.58 5.17 0.84
N VAL A 57 -9.95 4.99 -0.32
CA VAL A 57 -10.46 5.51 -1.60
C VAL A 57 -11.79 4.85 -1.95
N GLU A 58 -11.91 3.53 -1.82
CA GLU A 58 -13.18 2.84 -2.07
C GLU A 58 -14.29 3.29 -1.11
N LYS A 59 -13.96 3.44 0.18
CA LYS A 59 -14.90 3.95 1.18
C LYS A 59 -15.37 5.35 0.80
N PHE A 60 -14.43 6.23 0.44
CA PHE A 60 -14.71 7.57 -0.03
C PHE A 60 -15.58 7.58 -1.28
N MET A 61 -15.30 6.72 -2.26
CA MET A 61 -16.10 6.63 -3.49
C MET A 61 -17.52 6.11 -3.24
N LYS A 62 -17.73 5.29 -2.21
CA LYS A 62 -19.06 4.76 -1.84
C LYS A 62 -19.87 5.73 -0.98
N GLU A 63 -19.24 6.32 0.02
CA GLU A 63 -19.91 7.12 1.06
C GLU A 63 -19.85 8.63 0.76
N GLY A 64 -18.97 9.05 -0.15
CA GLY A 64 -18.67 10.46 -0.41
C GLY A 64 -17.78 11.08 0.67
N LEU A 65 -17.67 12.40 0.69
CA LEU A 65 -17.09 13.11 1.84
C LEU A 65 -18.06 12.95 3.03
N PRO A 66 -17.58 12.75 4.26
CA PRO A 66 -18.43 12.80 5.45
C PRO A 66 -18.82 14.25 5.76
N TYR A 67 -19.62 14.88 4.88
CA TYR A 67 -20.01 16.29 4.99
C TYR A 67 -20.88 16.60 6.21
N THR A 68 -21.45 15.56 6.82
CA THR A 68 -22.36 15.69 7.96
C THR A 68 -21.66 16.08 9.26
N ASP A 69 -20.33 15.92 9.36
CA ASP A 69 -19.58 16.18 10.61
C ASP A 69 -18.16 16.72 10.34
N LEU A 70 -18.02 17.58 9.31
CA LEU A 70 -16.76 18.26 9.05
C LEU A 70 -16.64 19.48 9.97
N PRO A 71 -15.60 19.57 10.84
CA PRO A 71 -15.38 20.77 11.62
C PRO A 71 -15.17 21.94 10.67
N THR A 72 -15.92 23.02 10.89
CA THR A 72 -15.70 24.25 10.13
C THR A 72 -14.38 24.88 10.54
N SER A 73 -13.86 25.80 9.71
CA SER A 73 -12.65 26.57 10.06
C SER A 73 -12.76 27.24 11.43
N LEU A 74 -13.98 27.54 11.91
CA LEU A 74 -14.25 28.07 13.24
C LEU A 74 -14.07 27.04 14.36
N ASP A 75 -14.48 25.79 14.14
CA ASP A 75 -14.32 24.70 15.12
C ASP A 75 -12.83 24.35 15.31
N ALA A 76 -12.05 24.37 14.21
CA ALA A 76 -10.61 24.13 14.26
C ALA A 76 -9.81 25.25 14.96
N ILE A 77 -10.34 26.47 15.00
CA ILE A 77 -9.73 27.61 15.72
C ILE A 77 -10.02 27.50 17.22
N ARG A 78 -11.23 27.07 17.60
CA ARG A 78 -11.62 26.90 19.02
C ARG A 78 -10.85 25.80 19.74
N ASP A 79 -10.50 24.71 19.06
CA ASP A 79 -9.70 23.63 19.67
C ASP A 79 -8.23 24.00 19.95
N ARG A 80 -7.77 25.18 19.49
CA ARG A 80 -6.39 25.67 19.70
C ARG A 80 -6.26 26.70 20.81
N GLU A 81 -7.35 27.28 21.30
CA GLU A 81 -7.40 28.19 22.45
C GLU A 81 -7.59 27.42 23.76
#